data_AF-A0A2D6HJ34-F1
#
_entry.id   AF-A0A2D6HJ34-F1
#
_cell.length_a   1.000
_cell.length_b   1.000
_cell.length_c   1.000
_cell.angle_alpha   90.00
_cell.angle_beta   90.00
_cell.angle_gamma   90.00
#
_symmetry.space_group_name_H-M   'P 1'
#
loop_
_entity.id
_entity.type
_entity.pdbx_description
1 polymer ?
#
loop_
_entity_poly.entity_id
_entity_poly.type
_entity_poly.pdbx_seq_one_letter_code
_entity_poly.pdbx_strand_id
1 'polypeptide(L)'
;MLTTILLTWALAGAPAPVAGEEIDEQVELLVEEYEQAVDAHRLAIKQAADLAERRVLRKQAPAKGFLPRFEALAEAGGGRAWLWIVVECRRAGVDRKRIGALKDRCFTRLCADHSGAQWFGEALERLRREERAVGSERARELLRGVAAEGASEESRAGALYQLARLELGGEEDEERGHALLDRLIEEFPQTSYAEQAERDLFLSRNLAIGKTPPDFETTDVDGVAFRLSDYRGKIVVIDFWGFW
;
A
#
# COMPACT_ATOMS: atom_id res chain seq x y z
N MET A 1 59.03 28.19 21.78
CA MET A 1 58.30 27.00 22.25
C MET A 1 57.00 26.93 21.45
N LEU A 2 56.94 26.05 20.45
CA LEU A 2 55.77 25.83 19.60
C LEU A 2 55.36 24.38 19.79
N THR A 3 54.23 24.16 20.46
CA THR A 3 53.66 22.84 20.73
C THR A 3 52.63 22.56 19.65
N THR A 4 52.97 21.70 18.69
CA THR A 4 52.05 21.23 17.66
C THR A 4 51.26 20.05 18.22
N ILE A 5 49.96 20.24 18.44
CA ILE A 5 49.03 19.16 18.78
C ILE A 5 48.50 18.57 17.48
N LEU A 6 48.87 17.32 17.18
CA LEU A 6 48.26 16.50 16.14
C LEU A 6 47.04 15.79 16.75
N LEU A 7 45.84 16.18 16.34
CA LEU A 7 44.60 15.44 16.62
C LEU A 7 44.42 14.37 15.55
N THR A 8 44.69 13.11 15.89
CA THR A 8 44.27 11.95 15.11
C THR A 8 42.82 11.62 15.44
N TRP A 9 41.92 11.84 14.47
CA TRP A 9 40.58 11.28 14.54
C TRP A 9 40.66 9.78 14.25
N ALA A 10 40.39 8.95 15.26
CA ALA A 10 40.12 7.54 15.07
C ALA A 10 38.73 7.40 14.45
N LEU A 11 38.64 6.92 13.19
CA LEU A 11 37.39 6.40 12.66
C LEU A 11 37.01 5.16 13.48
N ALA A 12 35.98 5.27 14.30
CA ALA A 12 35.25 4.10 14.77
C ALA A 12 34.59 3.45 13.54
N GLY A 13 34.99 2.22 13.21
CA GLY A 13 34.33 1.44 12.17
C GLY A 13 32.86 1.25 12.54
N ALA A 14 31.97 1.52 11.59
CA ALA A 14 30.55 1.23 11.77
C ALA A 14 30.37 -0.25 12.11
N PRO A 15 29.42 -0.61 13.02
CA PRO A 15 29.12 -2.01 13.29
C PRO A 15 28.71 -2.72 11.99
N ALA A 16 29.09 -3.98 11.84
CA ALA A 16 28.62 -4.81 10.74
C ALA A 16 27.08 -4.90 10.79
N PRO A 17 26.38 -4.83 9.65
CA PRO A 17 24.92 -4.88 9.62
C PRO A 17 24.42 -6.19 10.24
N VAL A 18 23.28 -6.11 10.92
CA VAL A 18 22.60 -7.32 11.44
C VAL A 18 22.12 -8.12 10.23
N ALA A 19 22.13 -9.46 10.29
CA ALA A 19 21.78 -10.33 9.15
C ALA A 19 20.45 -9.97 8.43
N GLY A 20 19.48 -9.38 9.13
CA GLY A 20 18.25 -8.87 8.52
C GLY A 20 18.43 -7.59 7.69
N GLU A 21 19.28 -6.67 8.14
CA GLU A 21 19.62 -5.44 7.39
C GLU A 21 20.37 -5.77 6.11
N GLU A 22 21.26 -6.77 6.13
CA GLU A 22 21.96 -7.25 4.94
C GLU A 22 21.00 -7.85 3.91
N ILE A 23 19.95 -8.56 4.36
CA ILE A 23 18.93 -9.10 3.46
C ILE A 23 18.08 -7.99 2.84
N ASP A 24 17.68 -6.98 3.62
CA ASP A 24 16.89 -5.87 3.11
C ASP A 24 17.67 -5.07 2.04
N GLU A 25 18.97 -4.83 2.26
CA GLU A 25 19.85 -4.22 1.25
C GLU A 25 19.95 -5.09 -0.02
N GLN A 26 20.09 -6.41 0.11
CA GLN A 26 20.09 -7.32 -1.04
C GLN A 26 18.76 -7.30 -1.80
N VAL A 27 17.63 -7.15 -1.11
CA VAL A 27 16.31 -7.00 -1.75
C VAL A 27 16.23 -5.69 -2.51
N GLU A 28 16.69 -4.58 -1.93
CA GLU A 28 16.70 -3.26 -2.58
C GLU A 28 17.56 -3.25 -3.84
N LEU A 29 18.79 -3.78 -3.77
CA LEU A 29 19.67 -3.93 -4.94
C LEU A 29 19.03 -4.79 -6.05
N LEU A 30 18.33 -5.86 -5.67
CA LEU A 30 17.63 -6.71 -6.63
C LEU A 30 16.43 -6.02 -7.28
N VAL A 31 15.73 -5.15 -6.55
CA VAL A 31 14.66 -4.30 -7.10
C VAL A 31 15.23 -3.32 -8.12
N GLU A 32 16.33 -2.65 -7.82
CA GLU A 32 16.98 -1.73 -8.77
C GLU A 32 17.43 -2.45 -10.05
N GLU A 33 18.04 -3.63 -9.93
CA GLU A 33 18.43 -4.46 -11.08
C GLU A 33 17.19 -4.86 -11.92
N TYR A 34 16.09 -5.22 -11.24
CA TYR A 34 14.83 -5.55 -11.89
C TYR A 34 14.23 -4.35 -12.65
N GLU A 35 14.22 -3.17 -12.03
CA GLU A 35 13.70 -1.94 -12.65
C GLU A 35 14.50 -1.56 -13.90
N GLN A 36 15.83 -1.62 -13.84
CA GLN A 36 16.69 -1.41 -15.00
C GLN A 36 16.38 -2.41 -16.13
N ALA A 37 16.18 -3.70 -15.79
CA ALA A 37 15.81 -4.71 -16.76
C ALA A 37 14.41 -4.45 -17.39
N VAL A 38 13.45 -3.97 -16.60
CA VAL A 38 12.11 -3.58 -17.06
C VAL A 38 12.18 -2.38 -18.00
N ASP A 39 12.99 -1.37 -17.69
CA ASP A 39 13.14 -0.19 -18.54
C ASP A 39 13.82 -0.53 -19.86
N ALA A 40 14.87 -1.34 -19.84
CA ALA A 40 15.52 -1.85 -21.04
C ALA A 40 14.53 -2.66 -21.91
N HIS A 41 13.73 -3.54 -21.29
CA HIS A 41 12.71 -4.34 -21.97
C HIS A 41 11.61 -3.47 -22.58
N ARG A 42 11.14 -2.47 -21.85
CA ARG A 42 10.12 -1.50 -22.32
C ARG A 42 10.65 -0.70 -23.50
N LEU A 43 11.91 -0.26 -23.45
CA LEU A 43 12.57 0.45 -24.53
C LEU A 43 12.68 -0.44 -25.78
N ALA A 44 13.11 -1.70 -25.63
CA ALA A 44 13.16 -2.66 -26.74
C ALA A 44 11.79 -2.87 -27.39
N ILE A 45 10.72 -3.03 -26.59
CA ILE A 45 9.34 -3.12 -27.10
C ILE A 45 8.91 -1.88 -27.88
N LYS A 46 9.35 -0.69 -27.45
CA LYS A 46 9.05 0.59 -28.11
C LYS A 46 9.82 0.73 -29.43
N GLN A 47 11.02 0.18 -29.50
CA GLN A 47 11.91 0.22 -30.67
C GLN A 47 11.71 -0.92 -31.67
N ALA A 48 10.87 -1.91 -31.34
CA ALA A 48 10.57 -3.04 -32.21
C ALA A 48 10.13 -2.59 -33.62
N ALA A 49 10.71 -3.20 -34.65
CA ALA A 49 10.50 -2.85 -36.04
C ALA A 49 9.08 -3.19 -36.51
N ASP A 50 8.47 -4.24 -35.95
CA ASP A 50 7.14 -4.69 -36.32
C ASP A 50 6.33 -5.34 -35.17
N LEU A 51 5.08 -5.70 -35.48
CA LEU A 51 4.17 -6.34 -34.54
C LEU A 51 4.59 -7.76 -34.13
N ALA A 52 5.31 -8.49 -34.98
CA ALA A 52 5.76 -9.84 -34.69
C ALA A 52 6.90 -9.82 -33.66
N GLU A 53 7.90 -8.96 -33.87
CA GLU A 53 8.99 -8.71 -32.91
C GLU A 53 8.43 -8.23 -31.57
N ARG A 54 7.50 -7.27 -31.59
CA ARG A 54 6.85 -6.77 -30.37
C ARG A 54 6.11 -7.87 -29.59
N ARG A 55 5.50 -8.84 -30.28
CA ARG A 55 4.84 -10.00 -29.64
C ARG A 55 5.84 -10.95 -29.00
N VAL A 56 7.00 -11.16 -29.61
CA VAL A 56 8.07 -11.99 -29.03
C VAL A 56 8.62 -11.33 -27.77
N LEU A 57 8.98 -10.04 -27.85
CA LEU A 57 9.52 -9.28 -26.72
C LEU A 57 8.55 -9.27 -25.53
N ARG A 58 7.24 -9.08 -25.76
CA ARG A 58 6.22 -9.13 -24.69
C ARG A 58 6.18 -10.47 -23.92
N LYS A 59 6.59 -11.58 -24.53
CA LYS A 59 6.67 -12.89 -23.85
C LYS A 59 7.94 -13.04 -23.00
N GLN A 60 8.93 -12.18 -23.20
CA GLN A 60 10.21 -12.17 -22.49
C GLN A 60 10.19 -11.15 -21.35
N ALA A 61 9.11 -11.10 -20.57
CA ALA A 61 9.02 -10.19 -19.43
C ALA A 61 10.14 -10.49 -18.41
N PRO A 62 10.91 -9.47 -17.96
CA PRO A 62 12.06 -9.69 -17.07
C PRO A 62 11.71 -10.45 -15.79
N ALA A 63 10.53 -10.20 -15.21
CA ALA A 63 10.09 -10.77 -13.93
C ALA A 63 10.29 -12.29 -13.81
N LYS A 64 10.17 -13.04 -14.93
CA LYS A 64 10.34 -14.49 -14.94
C LYS A 64 11.75 -14.92 -14.52
N GLY A 65 12.78 -14.17 -14.93
CA GLY A 65 14.17 -14.45 -14.56
C GLY A 65 14.53 -14.02 -13.14
N PHE A 66 13.80 -13.04 -12.59
CA PHE A 66 14.06 -12.50 -11.26
C PHE A 66 13.33 -13.28 -10.15
N LEU A 67 12.20 -13.92 -10.44
CA LEU A 67 11.38 -14.61 -9.45
C LEU A 67 12.18 -15.56 -8.53
N PRO A 68 13.05 -16.47 -9.01
CA PRO A 68 13.77 -17.38 -8.12
C PRO A 68 14.73 -16.66 -7.15
N ARG A 69 15.26 -15.50 -7.53
CA ARG A 69 16.16 -14.69 -6.68
C ARG A 69 15.37 -14.00 -5.57
N PHE A 70 14.20 -13.44 -5.91
CA PHE A 70 13.29 -12.91 -4.91
C PHE A 70 12.74 -13.99 -3.97
N GLU A 71 12.40 -15.17 -4.49
CA GLU A 71 12.00 -16.31 -3.64
C GLU A 71 13.10 -16.65 -2.63
N ALA A 72 14.36 -16.75 -3.07
CA ALA A 72 15.48 -17.03 -2.16
C ALA A 72 15.63 -15.98 -1.06
N LEU A 73 15.58 -14.69 -1.39
CA LEU A 73 15.66 -13.61 -0.40
C LEU A 73 14.45 -13.59 0.54
N ALA A 74 13.26 -13.89 0.01
CA ALA A 74 12.04 -13.95 0.81
C ALA A 74 12.10 -15.09 1.85
N GLU A 75 12.59 -16.27 1.46
CA GLU A 75 12.82 -17.39 2.38
C GLU A 75 13.91 -17.09 3.41
N ALA A 76 14.89 -16.25 3.06
CA ALA A 76 15.94 -15.82 3.98
C ALA A 76 15.45 -14.83 5.05
N GLY A 77 14.25 -14.24 4.87
CA GLY A 77 13.66 -13.27 5.79
C GLY A 77 13.41 -11.89 5.16
N GLY A 78 13.59 -11.72 3.86
CA GLY A 78 13.35 -10.46 3.16
C GLY A 78 11.85 -10.18 2.98
N GLY A 79 11.26 -9.41 3.90
CA GLY A 79 9.82 -9.09 3.86
C GLY A 79 9.39 -8.41 2.57
N ARG A 80 10.17 -7.46 2.07
CA ARG A 80 9.89 -6.76 0.81
C ARG A 80 9.96 -7.69 -0.42
N ALA A 81 10.73 -8.78 -0.36
CA ALA A 81 10.74 -9.77 -1.43
C ALA A 81 9.42 -10.54 -1.52
N TRP A 82 8.77 -10.86 -0.38
CA TRP A 82 7.40 -11.41 -0.40
C TRP A 82 6.41 -10.46 -1.09
N LEU A 83 6.48 -9.16 -0.81
CA LEU A 83 5.63 -8.16 -1.47
C LEU A 83 5.90 -8.08 -2.97
N TRP A 84 7.16 -8.09 -3.37
CA TRP A 84 7.54 -8.14 -4.78
C TRP A 84 6.92 -9.35 -5.49
N ILE A 85 7.01 -10.54 -4.87
CA ILE A 85 6.43 -11.79 -5.43
C ILE A 85 4.92 -11.65 -5.62
N VAL A 86 4.19 -11.11 -4.64
CA VAL A 86 2.73 -10.89 -4.74
C VAL A 86 2.37 -10.03 -5.95
N VAL A 87 3.15 -8.98 -6.22
CA VAL A 87 2.87 -8.05 -7.32
C VAL A 87 3.26 -8.65 -8.67
N GLU A 88 4.42 -9.28 -8.74
CA GLU A 88 5.06 -9.65 -10.01
C GLU A 88 4.79 -11.10 -10.45
N CYS A 89 4.20 -11.97 -9.60
CA CYS A 89 4.00 -13.39 -9.93
C CYS A 89 3.30 -13.63 -11.27
N ARG A 90 2.33 -12.78 -11.65
CA ARG A 90 1.63 -12.86 -12.95
C ARG A 90 2.58 -12.57 -14.11
N ARG A 91 3.39 -11.51 -13.99
CA ARG A 91 4.38 -11.10 -15.00
C ARG A 91 5.54 -12.08 -15.08
N ALA A 92 5.90 -12.70 -13.95
CA ALA A 92 6.86 -13.79 -13.88
C ALA A 92 6.37 -15.10 -14.53
N GLY A 93 5.11 -15.16 -14.95
CA GLY A 93 4.55 -16.33 -15.65
C GLY A 93 4.16 -17.47 -14.72
N VAL A 94 3.88 -17.18 -13.44
CA VAL A 94 3.32 -18.18 -12.51
C VAL A 94 1.96 -18.65 -13.03
N ASP A 95 1.75 -19.97 -13.03
CA ASP A 95 0.51 -20.58 -13.49
C ASP A 95 -0.71 -19.98 -12.76
N ARG A 96 -1.75 -19.63 -13.54
CA ARG A 96 -2.94 -18.93 -13.00
C ARG A 96 -3.60 -19.69 -11.86
N LYS A 97 -3.60 -21.02 -11.87
CA LYS A 97 -4.20 -21.86 -10.81
C LYS A 97 -3.36 -21.84 -9.53
N ARG A 98 -2.06 -21.53 -9.62
CA ARG A 98 -1.13 -21.47 -8.47
C ARG A 98 -1.04 -20.09 -7.83
N ILE A 99 -1.48 -19.02 -8.51
CA ILE A 99 -1.35 -17.64 -8.02
C ILE A 99 -2.02 -17.43 -6.67
N GLY A 100 -3.23 -17.96 -6.46
CA GLY A 100 -3.95 -17.76 -5.20
C GLY A 100 -3.19 -18.34 -4.01
N ALA A 101 -2.79 -19.61 -4.11
CA ALA A 101 -2.00 -20.28 -3.08
C ALA A 101 -0.64 -19.61 -2.83
N LEU A 102 0.03 -19.12 -3.89
CA LEU A 102 1.28 -18.37 -3.74
C LEU A 102 1.07 -17.08 -2.96
N LYS A 103 0.03 -16.30 -3.29
CA LYS A 103 -0.28 -15.04 -2.61
C LYS A 103 -0.67 -15.25 -1.16
N ASP A 104 -1.53 -16.23 -0.89
CA ASP A 104 -1.89 -16.62 0.48
C ASP A 104 -0.64 -16.97 1.31
N ARG A 105 0.28 -17.77 0.74
CA ARG A 105 1.56 -18.08 1.40
C ARG A 105 2.37 -16.82 1.69
N CYS A 106 2.52 -15.93 0.71
CA CYS A 106 3.28 -14.69 0.88
C CYS A 106 2.69 -13.84 2.01
N PHE A 107 1.37 -13.63 2.03
CA PHE A 107 0.72 -12.85 3.09
C PHE A 107 0.75 -13.54 4.45
N THR A 108 0.65 -14.86 4.49
CA THR A 108 0.82 -15.61 5.75
C THR A 108 2.21 -15.36 6.35
N ARG A 109 3.28 -15.38 5.54
CA ARG A 109 4.65 -15.07 6.00
C ARG A 109 4.79 -13.59 6.38
N LEU A 110 4.29 -12.68 5.55
CA LEU A 110 4.30 -11.24 5.85
C LEU A 110 3.63 -10.93 7.19
N CYS A 111 2.42 -11.43 7.42
CA CYS A 111 1.68 -11.17 8.67
C CYS A 111 2.36 -11.77 9.90
N ALA A 112 2.93 -12.98 9.77
CA ALA A 112 3.59 -13.66 10.89
C ALA A 112 4.93 -13.02 11.25
N ASP A 113 5.76 -12.73 10.25
CA ASP A 113 7.18 -12.44 10.47
C ASP A 113 7.49 -10.93 10.39
N HIS A 114 6.61 -10.12 9.78
CA HIS A 114 6.91 -8.72 9.45
C HIS A 114 5.90 -7.70 9.98
N SER A 115 4.98 -8.09 10.87
CA SER A 115 3.99 -7.16 11.43
C SER A 115 4.59 -6.03 12.29
N GLY A 116 5.89 -6.05 12.60
CA GLY A 116 6.59 -4.96 13.28
C GLY A 116 7.30 -3.98 12.34
N ALA A 117 7.34 -4.25 11.03
CA ALA A 117 8.07 -3.41 10.09
C ALA A 117 7.35 -2.08 9.83
N GLN A 118 8.11 -0.99 9.70
CA GLN A 118 7.53 0.35 9.44
C GLN A 118 6.72 0.40 8.13
N TRP A 119 7.13 -0.37 7.12
CA TRP A 119 6.45 -0.46 5.82
C TRP A 119 5.26 -1.42 5.81
N PHE A 120 4.97 -2.12 6.91
CA PHE A 120 3.99 -3.22 6.92
C PHE A 120 2.56 -2.78 6.55
N GLY A 121 2.21 -1.50 6.76
CA GLY A 121 0.95 -0.92 6.28
C GLY A 121 0.72 -1.11 4.78
N GLU A 122 1.78 -1.06 3.96
CA GLU A 122 1.71 -1.32 2.52
C GLU A 122 1.33 -2.78 2.23
N ALA A 123 1.79 -3.73 3.05
CA ALA A 123 1.44 -5.14 2.93
C ALA A 123 -0.04 -5.39 3.21
N LEU A 124 -0.59 -4.71 4.22
CA LEU A 124 -2.01 -4.79 4.57
C LEU A 124 -2.89 -4.19 3.46
N GLU A 125 -2.52 -3.02 2.92
CA GLU A 125 -3.24 -2.44 1.78
C GLU A 125 -3.18 -3.37 0.56
N ARG A 126 -2.01 -3.97 0.31
CA ARG A 126 -1.83 -4.93 -0.79
C ARG A 126 -2.70 -6.17 -0.59
N LEU A 127 -2.78 -6.72 0.63
CA LEU A 127 -3.66 -7.85 0.97
C LEU A 127 -5.12 -7.54 0.63
N ARG A 128 -5.60 -6.36 1.04
CA ARG A 128 -6.96 -5.92 0.72
C ARG A 128 -7.21 -5.85 -0.79
N ARG A 129 -6.28 -5.29 -1.56
CA ARG A 129 -6.40 -5.21 -3.03
C ARG A 129 -6.37 -6.59 -3.71
N GLU A 130 -5.70 -7.55 -3.09
CA GLU A 130 -5.55 -8.93 -3.58
C GLU A 130 -6.57 -9.90 -2.98
N GLU A 131 -7.58 -9.40 -2.26
CA GLU A 131 -8.63 -10.17 -1.58
C GLU A 131 -9.19 -11.29 -2.47
N ARG A 132 -9.61 -10.98 -3.70
CA ARG A 132 -10.19 -11.98 -4.61
C ARG A 132 -9.20 -13.07 -5.04
N ALA A 133 -7.91 -12.76 -5.12
CA ALA A 133 -6.89 -13.72 -5.52
C ALA A 133 -6.50 -14.63 -4.35
N VAL A 134 -6.44 -14.10 -3.14
CA VAL A 134 -6.14 -14.84 -1.89
C VAL A 134 -7.36 -15.63 -1.42
N GLY A 135 -8.57 -15.11 -1.64
CA GLY A 135 -9.84 -15.58 -1.10
C GLY A 135 -10.39 -14.63 -0.05
N SER A 136 -11.65 -14.21 -0.19
CA SER A 136 -12.30 -13.19 0.64
C SER A 136 -12.29 -13.50 2.14
N GLU A 137 -12.61 -14.73 2.53
CA GLU A 137 -12.56 -15.14 3.93
C GLU A 137 -11.13 -15.22 4.45
N ARG A 138 -10.21 -15.73 3.63
CA ARG A 138 -8.80 -15.85 4.03
C ARG A 138 -8.15 -14.49 4.24
N ALA A 139 -8.45 -13.52 3.39
CA ALA A 139 -7.98 -12.14 3.57
C ALA A 139 -8.51 -11.52 4.87
N ARG A 140 -9.80 -11.71 5.18
CA ARG A 140 -10.40 -11.26 6.45
C ARG A 140 -9.78 -11.95 7.66
N GLU A 141 -9.53 -13.26 7.58
CA GLU A 141 -8.88 -14.04 8.64
C GLU A 141 -7.48 -13.48 8.94
N LEU A 142 -6.66 -13.26 7.92
CA LEU A 142 -5.32 -12.68 8.07
C LEU A 142 -5.37 -11.27 8.68
N LEU A 143 -6.28 -10.41 8.22
CA LEU A 143 -6.46 -9.06 8.79
C LEU A 143 -6.92 -9.11 10.24
N ARG A 144 -7.87 -9.99 10.60
CA ARG A 144 -8.30 -10.16 11.99
C ARG A 144 -7.17 -10.66 12.88
N GLY A 145 -6.34 -11.58 12.39
CA GLY A 145 -5.16 -12.07 13.10
C GLY A 145 -4.18 -10.94 13.42
N VAL A 146 -3.84 -10.11 12.44
CA VAL A 146 -2.97 -8.95 12.66
C VAL A 146 -3.61 -7.91 13.58
N ALA A 147 -4.92 -7.65 13.45
CA ALA A 147 -5.62 -6.72 14.33
C ALA A 147 -5.56 -7.16 15.81
N ALA A 148 -5.57 -8.47 16.06
CA ALA A 148 -5.49 -9.04 17.41
C ALA A 148 -4.05 -9.10 17.95
N GLU A 149 -3.10 -9.52 17.12
CA GLU A 149 -1.77 -9.98 17.59
C GLU A 149 -0.58 -9.27 16.92
N GLY A 150 -0.81 -8.28 16.05
CA GLY A 150 0.25 -7.55 15.34
C GLY A 150 1.30 -6.97 16.29
N ALA A 151 2.57 -6.91 15.85
CA ALA A 151 3.68 -6.53 16.72
C ALA A 151 3.65 -5.07 17.18
N SER A 152 2.99 -4.17 16.44
CA SER A 152 2.85 -2.75 16.79
C SER A 152 1.38 -2.30 16.77
N GLU A 153 1.07 -1.23 17.51
CA GLU A 153 -0.25 -0.57 17.45
C GLU A 153 -0.57 -0.11 16.02
N GLU A 154 0.42 0.43 15.30
CA GLU A 154 0.26 0.86 13.91
C GLU A 154 -0.20 -0.28 13.00
N SER A 155 0.36 -1.48 13.16
CA SER A 155 -0.02 -2.66 12.37
C SER A 155 -1.40 -3.21 12.74
N ARG A 156 -1.76 -3.19 14.03
CA ARG A 156 -3.11 -3.60 14.49
C ARG A 156 -4.18 -2.64 13.98
N ALA A 157 -3.93 -1.34 14.11
CA ALA A 157 -4.80 -0.29 13.59
C ALA A 157 -4.92 -0.37 12.07
N GLY A 158 -3.80 -0.54 11.35
CA GLY A 158 -3.79 -0.74 9.90
C GLY A 158 -4.62 -1.93 9.46
N ALA A 159 -4.58 -3.04 10.22
CA ALA A 159 -5.36 -4.23 9.89
C ALA A 159 -6.86 -4.04 10.10
N LEU A 160 -7.26 -3.38 11.20
CA LEU A 160 -8.65 -2.96 11.42
C LEU A 160 -9.13 -2.02 10.31
N TYR A 161 -8.29 -1.06 9.90
CA TYR A 161 -8.62 -0.13 8.82
C TYR A 161 -8.87 -0.88 7.52
N GLN A 162 -7.96 -1.76 7.10
CA GLN A 162 -8.15 -2.52 5.86
C GLN A 162 -9.34 -3.49 5.94
N LEU A 163 -9.64 -4.05 7.11
CA LEU A 163 -10.82 -4.89 7.33
C LEU A 163 -12.11 -4.06 7.19
N ALA A 164 -12.17 -2.87 7.79
CA ALA A 164 -13.30 -1.95 7.61
C ALA A 164 -13.52 -1.62 6.13
N ARG A 165 -12.44 -1.36 5.40
CA ARG A 165 -12.49 -1.09 3.94
C ARG A 165 -12.98 -2.28 3.10
N LEU A 166 -12.87 -3.52 3.57
CA LEU A 166 -13.49 -4.70 2.92
C LEU A 166 -14.98 -4.80 3.20
N GLU A 167 -15.41 -4.33 4.38
CA GLU A 167 -16.81 -4.33 4.78
C GLU A 167 -17.57 -3.12 4.20
N LEU A 168 -16.95 -2.09 3.64
CA LEU A 168 -17.69 -0.94 3.07
C LEU A 168 -18.32 -1.21 1.67
N GLY A 169 -18.92 -2.39 1.45
CA GLY A 169 -19.39 -2.88 0.15
C GLY A 169 -20.89 -2.71 -0.17
N GLY A 170 -21.74 -2.40 0.82
CA GLY A 170 -23.21 -2.27 0.71
C GLY A 170 -23.84 -1.72 2.01
N GLU A 171 -25.15 -1.43 2.05
CA GLU A 171 -25.81 -0.73 3.18
C GLU A 171 -25.65 -1.44 4.54
N GLU A 172 -25.91 -2.75 4.64
CA GLU A 172 -25.68 -3.52 5.88
C GLU A 172 -24.19 -3.68 6.21
N ASP A 173 -23.35 -3.56 5.20
CA ASP A 173 -21.91 -3.69 5.33
C ASP A 173 -21.30 -2.33 5.78
N GLU A 174 -21.99 -1.20 5.55
CA GLU A 174 -21.60 0.14 5.98
C GLU A 174 -21.57 0.27 7.50
N GLU A 175 -22.58 -0.24 8.20
CA GLU A 175 -22.61 -0.22 9.68
C GLU A 175 -21.44 -1.05 10.27
N ARG A 176 -21.14 -2.21 9.68
CA ARG A 176 -20.01 -3.05 10.12
C ARG A 176 -18.67 -2.36 9.85
N GLY A 177 -18.52 -1.75 8.67
CA GLY A 177 -17.34 -0.96 8.33
C GLY A 177 -17.13 0.20 9.30
N HIS A 178 -18.19 0.97 9.59
CA HIS A 178 -18.12 2.07 10.54
C HIS A 178 -17.79 1.62 11.96
N ALA A 179 -18.39 0.53 12.45
CA ALA A 179 -18.09 -0.01 13.77
C ALA A 179 -16.61 -0.40 13.92
N LEU A 180 -15.99 -0.92 12.86
CA LEU A 180 -14.55 -1.23 12.85
C LEU A 180 -13.68 0.03 12.87
N LEU A 181 -14.09 1.10 12.18
CA LEU A 181 -13.39 2.38 12.21
C LEU A 181 -13.53 3.09 13.58
N ASP A 182 -14.72 3.08 14.18
CA ASP A 182 -14.92 3.63 15.53
C ASP A 182 -14.07 2.88 16.55
N ARG A 183 -14.05 1.53 16.48
CA ARG A 183 -13.19 0.68 17.32
C ARG A 183 -11.72 1.00 17.15
N LEU A 184 -11.26 1.20 15.91
CA LEU A 184 -9.87 1.56 15.62
C LEU A 184 -9.49 2.87 16.30
N ILE A 185 -10.33 3.90 16.21
CA ILE A 185 -10.08 5.21 16.82
C ILE A 185 -10.05 5.11 18.35
N GLU A 186 -10.95 4.33 18.94
CA GLU A 186 -10.99 4.11 20.39
C GLU A 186 -9.76 3.35 20.91
N GLU A 187 -9.37 2.27 20.24
CA GLU A 187 -8.27 1.41 20.69
C GLU A 187 -6.88 1.99 20.34
N PHE A 188 -6.75 2.73 19.24
CA PHE A 188 -5.46 3.16 18.69
C PHE A 188 -5.42 4.65 18.26
N PRO A 189 -5.81 5.61 19.12
CA PRO A 189 -6.06 7.01 18.74
C PRO A 189 -4.83 7.79 18.26
N GLN A 190 -3.61 7.30 18.51
CA GLN A 190 -2.37 7.98 18.13
C GLN A 190 -1.76 7.46 16.82
N THR A 191 -2.40 6.48 16.18
CA THR A 191 -1.90 5.88 14.93
C THR A 191 -2.28 6.71 13.72
N SER A 192 -1.51 6.59 12.63
CA SER A 192 -1.86 7.29 11.37
C SER A 192 -3.18 6.79 10.77
N TYR A 193 -3.57 5.57 11.11
CA TYR A 193 -4.84 4.97 10.70
C TYR A 193 -6.03 5.52 11.49
N ALA A 194 -5.87 5.99 12.73
CA ALA A 194 -6.95 6.65 13.47
C ALA A 194 -7.33 7.98 12.82
N GLU A 195 -6.35 8.81 12.45
CA GLU A 195 -6.59 10.04 11.70
C GLU A 195 -7.30 9.75 10.36
N GLN A 196 -6.88 8.70 9.65
CA GLN A 196 -7.56 8.27 8.41
C GLN A 196 -8.99 7.80 8.66
N ALA A 197 -9.22 7.01 9.71
CA ALA A 197 -10.54 6.52 10.08
C ALA A 197 -11.49 7.67 10.46
N GLU A 198 -11.03 8.67 11.20
CA GLU A 198 -11.82 9.85 11.56
C GLU A 198 -12.26 10.62 10.31
N ARG A 199 -11.32 10.83 9.35
CA ARG A 199 -11.65 11.47 8.07
C ARG A 199 -12.67 10.66 7.29
N ASP A 200 -12.45 9.36 7.13
CA ASP A 200 -13.35 8.48 6.37
C ASP A 200 -14.76 8.45 6.99
N LEU A 201 -14.86 8.36 8.32
CA LEU A 201 -16.14 8.41 9.03
C LEU A 201 -16.82 9.76 8.87
N PHE A 202 -16.08 10.87 8.95
CA PHE A 202 -16.63 12.20 8.72
C PHE A 202 -17.20 12.33 7.30
N LEU A 203 -16.43 11.92 6.28
CA LEU A 203 -16.86 11.93 4.88
C LEU A 203 -18.11 11.08 4.68
N SER A 204 -18.11 9.86 5.21
CA SER A 204 -19.24 8.93 5.05
C SER A 204 -20.52 9.43 5.74
N ARG A 205 -20.40 9.90 7.00
CA ARG A 205 -21.55 10.34 7.81
C ARG A 205 -22.16 11.66 7.33
N ASN A 206 -21.35 12.56 6.76
CA ASN A 206 -21.76 13.94 6.46
C ASN A 206 -21.74 14.30 4.97
N LEU A 207 -20.91 13.64 4.16
CA LEU A 207 -20.60 14.02 2.77
C LEU A 207 -20.84 12.86 1.78
N ALA A 208 -21.88 12.07 2.01
CA ALA A 208 -22.33 11.00 1.14
C ALA A 208 -23.65 11.32 0.41
N ILE A 209 -24.02 10.48 -0.55
CA ILE A 209 -25.30 10.60 -1.27
C ILE A 209 -26.46 10.63 -0.27
N GLY A 210 -27.39 11.56 -0.46
CA GLY A 210 -28.56 11.73 0.42
C GLY A 210 -28.30 12.56 1.68
N LYS A 211 -27.04 12.91 1.99
CA LYS A 211 -26.74 13.85 3.09
C LYS A 211 -26.95 15.30 2.63
N THR A 212 -27.30 16.15 3.58
CA THR A 212 -27.41 17.59 3.30
C THR A 212 -25.99 18.17 3.22
N PRO A 213 -25.61 18.82 2.10
CA PRO A 213 -24.29 19.43 1.99
C PRO A 213 -24.13 20.56 3.02
N PRO A 214 -22.92 20.76 3.59
CA PRO A 214 -22.63 21.89 4.46
C PRO A 214 -22.94 23.20 3.76
N ASP A 215 -23.53 24.14 4.50
CA ASP A 215 -23.69 25.50 4.00
C ASP A 215 -22.31 26.18 3.95
N PHE A 216 -22.09 26.97 2.91
CA PHE A 216 -20.89 27.80 2.77
C PHE A 216 -21.27 29.14 2.17
N GLU A 217 -20.46 30.14 2.44
CA GLU A 217 -20.58 31.49 1.89
C GLU A 217 -19.34 31.80 1.06
N THR A 218 -19.54 32.27 -0.17
CA THR A 218 -18.47 32.67 -1.06
C THR A 218 -18.92 33.80 -1.98
N THR A 219 -18.02 34.30 -2.81
CA THR A 219 -18.28 35.35 -3.79
C THR A 219 -18.05 34.79 -5.18
N ASP A 220 -18.97 35.08 -6.11
CA ASP A 220 -18.82 34.68 -7.51
C ASP A 220 -17.85 35.60 -8.28
N VAL A 221 -17.70 35.33 -9.59
CA VAL A 221 -16.78 36.08 -10.47
C VAL A 221 -17.17 37.54 -10.68
N ASP A 222 -18.43 37.90 -10.40
CA ASP A 222 -18.97 39.25 -10.54
C ASP A 222 -18.97 40.02 -9.20
N GLY A 223 -18.44 39.41 -8.12
CA GLY A 223 -18.39 40.03 -6.81
C GLY A 223 -19.68 39.84 -5.99
N VAL A 224 -20.61 38.99 -6.42
CA VAL A 224 -21.87 38.74 -5.72
C VAL A 224 -21.64 37.67 -4.65
N ALA A 225 -21.87 38.04 -3.40
CA ALA A 225 -21.87 37.10 -2.28
C ALA A 225 -23.09 36.17 -2.38
N PHE A 226 -22.87 34.87 -2.18
CA PHE A 226 -23.94 33.89 -2.10
C PHE A 226 -23.65 32.83 -1.05
N ARG A 227 -24.72 32.22 -0.53
CA ARG A 227 -24.69 31.01 0.29
C ARG A 227 -25.25 29.84 -0.49
N LEU A 228 -24.79 28.62 -0.20
CA LEU A 228 -25.39 27.43 -0.82
C LEU A 228 -26.90 27.32 -0.49
N SER A 229 -27.27 27.70 0.73
CA SER A 229 -28.65 27.73 1.20
C SER A 229 -29.57 28.70 0.43
N ASP A 230 -29.03 29.70 -0.28
CA ASP A 230 -29.83 30.62 -1.11
C ASP A 230 -30.46 29.91 -2.32
N TYR A 231 -29.96 28.72 -2.67
CA TYR A 231 -30.42 27.92 -3.81
C TYR A 231 -31.37 26.78 -3.42
N ARG A 232 -31.91 26.77 -2.19
CA ARG A 232 -32.92 25.77 -1.78
C ARG A 232 -34.12 25.79 -2.74
N GLY A 233 -34.62 24.59 -3.06
CA GLY A 233 -35.70 24.41 -4.03
C GLY A 233 -35.25 24.37 -5.50
N LYS A 234 -33.94 24.53 -5.79
CA LYS A 234 -33.36 24.37 -7.13
C LYS A 234 -32.53 23.09 -7.21
N ILE A 235 -32.33 22.61 -8.43
CA ILE A 235 -31.27 21.63 -8.73
C ILE A 235 -29.96 22.43 -8.87
N VAL A 236 -28.96 22.09 -8.06
CA VAL A 236 -27.66 22.77 -8.02
C VAL A 236 -26.57 21.76 -8.35
N VAL A 237 -25.67 22.14 -9.25
CA VAL A 237 -24.43 21.41 -9.53
C VAL A 237 -23.29 22.25 -9.01
N ILE A 238 -22.44 21.66 -8.16
CA ILE A 238 -21.22 22.30 -7.65
C ILE A 238 -20.04 21.65 -8.35
N ASP A 239 -19.26 22.44 -9.06
CA ASP A 239 -18.07 22.00 -9.79
C ASP A 239 -16.80 22.53 -9.09
N PHE A 240 -15.92 21.62 -8.69
CA PHE A 240 -14.64 21.94 -8.07
C PHE A 240 -13.54 21.91 -9.15
N TRP A 241 -13.14 23.09 -9.64
CA TRP A 241 -12.20 23.25 -10.75
C TRP A 241 -11.10 24.28 -10.44
N GLY A 242 -10.05 24.33 -11.27
CA GLY A 242 -8.95 25.32 -11.15
C GLY A 242 -8.11 25.42 -12.42
N PHE A 243 -7.28 26.46 -12.53
CA PHE A 243 -6.27 26.59 -13.58
C PHE A 243 -4.94 26.04 -13.04
N TRP A 244 -4.35 25.06 -13.74
CA TRP A 244 -3.08 24.42 -13.37
C TRP A 244 -1.99 24.67 -14.41
#